data_AF-A0A2U2C4C1-F1
#
_entry.id   AF-A0A2U2C4C1-F1
#
_cell.length_a   1.000
_cell.length_b   1.000
_cell.length_c   1.000
_cell.angle_alpha   90.00
_cell.angle_beta   90.00
_cell.angle_gamma   90.00
#
_symmetry.space_group_name_H-M   'P 1'
#
loop_
_entity.id
_entity.type
_entity.pdbx_description
1 polymer ?
#
loop_
_entity_poly.entity_id
_entity_poly.type
_entity_poly.pdbx_seq_one_letter_code
_entity_poly.pdbx_strand_id
1 'polypeptide(L)'
;MDFFELYDARARADEPIELPLRDQRTGEIITMGGKPCIVLVLGANARSIPPDAKAAMLKEEKAEQPIRDRLHAACMRAALAYIAGFKNMARRGEDGEAIPLTLDDAEAFLDLNVASVEHGAWRAPKRNEGETDEEYRQRVDQDRAVWRGASFAQQILDASREESRFLDRPRGN
;
A
#
# COMPACT_ATOMS: atom_id res chain seq x y z
N MET A 1 10.88 18.96 -23.73
CA MET A 1 11.17 17.60 -23.27
C MET A 1 12.02 16.93 -24.32
N ASP A 2 13.28 16.68 -24.01
CA ASP A 2 14.19 15.94 -24.87
C ASP A 2 13.86 14.43 -24.81
N PHE A 3 13.98 13.73 -25.94
CA PHE A 3 13.81 12.27 -26.03
C PHE A 3 14.77 11.54 -25.09
N PHE A 4 15.98 12.06 -24.87
CA PHE A 4 16.96 11.49 -23.96
C PHE A 4 16.54 11.59 -22.49
N GLU A 5 15.92 12.70 -22.07
CA GLU A 5 15.39 12.87 -20.72
C GLU A 5 14.24 11.90 -20.43
N LEU A 6 13.35 11.69 -21.40
CA LEU A 6 12.26 10.70 -21.32
C LEU A 6 12.78 9.25 -21.28
N TYR A 7 13.87 8.95 -21.97
CA TYR A 7 14.49 7.63 -21.96
C TYR A 7 15.13 7.33 -20.60
N ASP A 8 15.83 8.31 -20.03
CA ASP A 8 16.49 8.23 -18.71
C ASP A 8 15.46 8.12 -17.57
N ALA A 9 14.34 8.86 -17.65
CA ALA A 9 13.26 8.76 -16.68
C ALA A 9 12.59 7.37 -16.62
N ARG A 10 12.44 6.70 -17.78
CA ARG A 10 11.88 5.34 -17.82
C ARG A 10 12.85 4.28 -17.30
N ALA A 11 14.15 4.43 -17.59
CA ALA A 11 15.17 3.54 -17.07
C ALA A 11 15.28 3.66 -15.54
N ARG A 12 15.20 4.88 -15.01
CA ARG A 12 15.17 5.14 -13.57
C ARG A 12 13.92 4.63 -12.86
N ALA A 13 12.77 4.62 -13.53
CA ALA A 13 11.56 4.07 -12.94
C ALA A 13 11.65 2.55 -12.69
N ASP A 14 12.51 1.83 -13.41
CA ASP A 14 12.82 0.41 -13.16
C ASP A 14 13.82 0.20 -12.01
N GLU A 15 14.45 1.26 -11.47
CA GLU A 15 15.29 1.17 -10.27
C GLU A 15 14.38 1.18 -9.02
N PRO A 16 14.40 0.11 -8.18
CA PRO A 16 13.52 0.06 -7.03
C PRO A 16 13.90 1.09 -5.96
N ILE A 17 12.91 1.84 -5.48
CA ILE A 17 13.04 2.76 -4.36
C ILE A 17 12.79 2.03 -3.03
N GLU A 18 13.55 2.40 -2.00
CA GLU A 18 13.35 1.86 -0.64
C GLU A 18 12.20 2.62 0.04
N LEU A 19 11.08 1.94 0.29
CA LEU A 19 9.93 2.46 1.03
C LEU A 19 9.93 1.89 2.46
N PRO A 20 10.28 2.67 3.50
CA PRO A 20 10.07 2.27 4.88
C PRO A 20 8.57 2.20 5.19
N LEU A 21 8.11 1.03 5.63
CA LEU A 21 6.71 0.83 5.96
C LEU A 21 6.33 1.55 7.25
N ARG A 22 5.16 2.17 7.24
CA ARG A 22 4.55 2.80 8.40
C ARG A 22 3.36 2.02 8.90
N ASP A 23 3.27 1.88 10.22
CA ASP A 23 2.12 1.30 10.87
C ASP A 23 0.90 2.20 10.66
N GLN A 24 -0.21 1.59 10.24
CA GLN A 24 -1.42 2.31 9.87
C GLN A 24 -2.06 3.03 11.06
N ARG A 25 -1.90 2.52 12.28
CA ARG A 25 -2.57 3.05 13.47
C ARG A 25 -1.75 4.16 14.13
N THR A 26 -0.43 4.08 14.05
CA THR A 26 0.50 4.97 14.76
C THR A 26 1.23 5.93 13.82
N GLY A 27 1.33 5.60 12.53
CA GLY A 27 2.14 6.32 11.55
C GLY A 27 3.66 6.12 11.73
N GLU A 28 4.08 5.36 12.74
CA GLU A 28 5.48 5.08 13.05
C GLU A 28 6.06 4.06 12.09
N ILE A 29 7.38 4.11 11.88
CA ILE A 29 8.07 3.14 11.03
C ILE A 29 8.06 1.77 11.71
N ILE A 30 7.61 0.76 10.98
CA ILE A 30 7.65 -0.62 11.44
C ILE A 30 9.11 -1.08 11.40
N THR A 31 9.57 -1.66 12.50
CA THR A 31 10.92 -2.20 12.60
C THR A 31 10.92 -3.69 12.92
N MET A 32 11.90 -4.41 12.37
CA MET A 32 12.19 -5.81 12.71
C MET A 32 13.66 -5.92 13.07
N GLY A 33 13.96 -6.44 14.27
CA GLY A 33 15.33 -6.51 14.76
C GLY A 33 16.04 -5.15 14.83
N GLY A 34 15.31 -4.07 15.13
CA GLY A 34 15.84 -2.71 15.21
C GLY A 34 16.11 -2.03 13.87
N LYS A 35 15.78 -2.67 12.73
CA LYS A 35 15.91 -2.09 11.39
C LYS A 35 14.53 -1.80 10.80
N PRO A 36 14.38 -0.73 10.00
CA PRO A 36 13.11 -0.45 9.32
C PRO A 36 12.76 -1.55 8.32
N CYS A 37 11.51 -2.01 8.36
CA CYS A 37 10.93 -2.89 7.36
C CYS A 37 10.74 -2.10 6.06
N ILE A 38 11.35 -2.56 4.97
CA ILE A 38 11.40 -1.84 3.71
C ILE A 38 10.79 -2.70 2.60
N VAL A 39 9.90 -2.08 1.83
CA VAL A 39 9.44 -2.61 0.54
C VAL A 39 10.21 -1.91 -0.56
N LEU A 40 10.72 -2.68 -1.52
CA LEU A 40 11.32 -2.13 -2.73
C LEU A 40 10.20 -1.88 -3.74
N VAL A 41 10.02 -0.64 -4.15
CA VAL A 41 8.89 -0.21 -4.99
C VAL A 41 9.39 0.31 -6.33
N LEU A 42 8.72 -0.05 -7.42
CA LEU A 42 8.99 0.46 -8.76
C LEU A 42 8.21 1.75 -9.02
N GLY A 43 8.77 2.65 -9.82
CA GLY A 43 8.09 3.87 -10.24
C GLY A 43 6.91 3.57 -11.18
N ALA A 44 5.89 4.44 -11.21
CA ALA A 44 4.67 4.15 -11.98
C ALA A 44 4.92 4.00 -13.50
N ASN A 45 6.01 4.60 -13.98
CA ASN A 45 6.45 4.57 -15.38
C ASN A 45 7.41 3.42 -15.72
N ALA A 46 7.70 2.50 -14.79
CA ALA A 46 8.60 1.36 -15.00
C ALA A 46 8.14 0.47 -16.16
N ARG A 47 9.10 -0.09 -16.92
CA ARG A 47 8.83 -0.96 -18.08
C ARG A 47 8.55 -2.39 -17.66
N SER A 48 9.13 -2.81 -16.53
CA SER A 48 8.91 -4.11 -15.91
C SER A 48 7.45 -4.34 -15.48
N ILE A 49 6.65 -3.27 -15.38
CA ILE A 49 5.26 -3.32 -14.95
C ILE A 49 4.35 -3.61 -16.14
N PRO A 50 3.55 -4.70 -16.10
CA PRO A 50 2.62 -5.04 -17.16
C PRO A 50 1.64 -3.90 -17.43
N PRO A 51 1.32 -3.58 -18.70
CA PRO A 51 0.36 -2.53 -19.04
C PRO A 51 -1.03 -2.81 -18.45
N ASP A 52 -1.40 -4.09 -18.30
CA ASP A 52 -2.67 -4.49 -17.70
C ASP A 52 -2.74 -4.18 -16.20
N ALA A 53 -1.61 -4.22 -15.48
CA ALA A 53 -1.55 -3.81 -14.08
C ALA A 53 -1.73 -2.30 -13.91
N LYS A 54 -1.26 -1.50 -14.89
CA LYS A 54 -1.50 -0.04 -14.94
C LYS A 54 -2.97 0.27 -15.20
N ALA A 55 -3.64 -0.55 -16.02
CA ALA A 55 -5.05 -0.39 -16.37
C ALA A 55 -6.03 -0.99 -15.32
N ALA A 56 -5.56 -1.92 -14.47
CA ALA A 56 -6.39 -2.59 -13.44
C ALA A 56 -6.98 -1.62 -12.40
N MET A 57 -6.41 -0.42 -12.23
CA MET A 57 -7.01 0.62 -11.39
C MET A 57 -8.32 1.18 -11.96
N LEU A 58 -8.60 1.01 -13.26
CA LEU A 58 -9.75 1.58 -13.97
C LEU A 58 -10.87 0.58 -14.29
N LYS A 59 -10.65 -0.73 -14.15
CA LYS A 59 -11.68 -1.74 -14.46
C LYS A 59 -12.40 -2.17 -13.19
N GLU A 60 -13.54 -1.52 -12.92
CA GLU A 60 -14.53 -2.01 -11.98
C GLU A 60 -15.19 -3.28 -12.54
N GLU A 61 -14.72 -4.45 -12.12
CA GLU A 61 -15.47 -5.68 -12.35
C GLU A 61 -16.71 -5.71 -11.45
N LYS A 62 -17.88 -5.73 -12.10
CA LYS A 62 -19.18 -5.95 -11.47
C LYS A 62 -19.31 -7.40 -11.00
N ALA A 63 -18.56 -7.80 -9.96
CA ALA A 63 -18.80 -9.04 -9.24
C ALA A 63 -20.03 -8.92 -8.31
N GLU A 64 -20.30 -9.89 -7.42
CA GLU A 64 -21.34 -9.84 -6.38
C GLU A 64 -20.78 -9.60 -4.97
N GLN A 65 -19.46 -9.40 -4.84
CA GLN A 65 -18.80 -9.14 -3.55
C GLN A 65 -19.16 -7.76 -2.97
N PRO A 66 -19.09 -7.55 -1.64
CA PRO A 66 -19.19 -6.21 -1.06
C PRO A 66 -18.23 -5.24 -1.75
N ILE A 67 -18.66 -4.01 -2.02
CA ILE A 67 -17.84 -2.97 -2.71
C ILE A 67 -16.46 -2.81 -2.06
N ARG A 68 -16.37 -3.00 -0.74
CA ARG A 68 -15.13 -3.01 0.04
C ARG A 68 -14.13 -4.05 -0.43
N ASP A 69 -14.56 -5.30 -0.56
CA ASP A 69 -13.64 -6.42 -0.82
C ASP A 69 -13.12 -6.32 -2.26
N ARG A 70 -13.94 -5.79 -3.17
CA ARG A 70 -13.51 -5.46 -4.53
C ARG A 70 -12.50 -4.32 -4.58
N LEU A 71 -12.75 -3.22 -3.85
CA LEU A 71 -11.84 -2.08 -3.82
C LEU A 71 -10.49 -2.48 -3.20
N HIS A 72 -10.54 -3.28 -2.12
CA HIS A 72 -9.35 -3.82 -1.49
C HIS A 72 -8.58 -4.74 -2.44
N ALA A 73 -9.25 -5.72 -3.07
CA ALA A 73 -8.64 -6.62 -4.04
C ALA A 73 -8.08 -5.87 -5.27
N ALA A 74 -8.74 -4.82 -5.75
CA ALA A 74 -8.23 -3.97 -6.82
C ALA A 74 -6.98 -3.19 -6.38
N CYS A 75 -6.98 -2.65 -5.16
CA CYS A 75 -5.84 -1.94 -4.58
C CYS A 75 -4.64 -2.88 -4.38
N MET A 76 -4.87 -4.09 -3.86
CA MET A 76 -3.81 -5.10 -3.69
C MET A 76 -3.24 -5.54 -5.05
N ARG A 77 -4.10 -5.88 -6.02
CA ARG A 77 -3.65 -6.26 -7.37
C ARG A 77 -2.83 -5.16 -8.03
N ALA A 78 -3.23 -3.90 -7.86
CA ALA A 78 -2.48 -2.77 -8.37
C ALA A 78 -1.13 -2.63 -7.66
N ALA A 79 -1.12 -2.64 -6.32
CA ALA A 79 0.10 -2.48 -5.52
C ALA A 79 1.12 -3.61 -5.76
N LEU A 80 0.65 -4.85 -5.92
CA LEU A 80 1.48 -6.04 -6.14
C LEU A 80 2.42 -5.86 -7.34
N ALA A 81 1.93 -5.23 -8.42
CA ALA A 81 2.72 -5.01 -9.63
C ALA A 81 3.86 -4.01 -9.46
N TYR A 82 3.86 -3.22 -8.38
CA TYR A 82 4.92 -2.26 -8.06
C TYR A 82 5.94 -2.80 -7.06
N ILE A 83 5.73 -3.99 -6.48
CA ILE A 83 6.66 -4.56 -5.51
C ILE A 83 7.81 -5.25 -6.25
N ALA A 84 9.03 -4.79 -6.04
CA ALA A 84 10.27 -5.40 -6.53
C ALA A 84 10.96 -6.31 -5.50
N GLY A 85 10.58 -6.22 -4.22
CA GLY A 85 11.10 -7.08 -3.16
C GLY A 85 10.97 -6.50 -1.76
N PHE A 86 11.64 -7.14 -0.81
CA PHE A 86 11.59 -6.78 0.61
C PHE A 86 13.00 -6.70 1.21
N LYS A 87 13.18 -5.84 2.20
CA LYS A 87 14.45 -5.66 2.93
C LYS A 87 14.18 -5.53 4.42
N ASN A 88 14.98 -6.22 5.23
CA ASN A 88 14.83 -6.33 6.69
C ASN A 88 13.49 -6.92 7.14
N MET A 89 12.88 -7.78 6.34
CA MET A 89 11.60 -8.42 6.66
C MET A 89 11.74 -9.94 6.56
N ALA A 90 11.24 -10.65 7.56
CA ALA A 90 11.25 -12.11 7.61
C ALA A 90 9.94 -12.63 8.23
N ARG A 91 9.47 -13.77 7.76
CA ARG A 91 8.46 -14.58 8.44
C ARG A 91 9.12 -15.60 9.34
N ARG A 92 8.38 -16.13 10.31
CA ARG A 92 8.83 -17.29 11.07
C ARG A 92 8.51 -18.57 10.29
N GLY A 93 9.51 -19.42 10.10
CA GLY A 93 9.32 -20.79 9.60
C GLY A 93 8.72 -21.70 10.68
N GLU A 94 8.35 -22.92 10.28
CA GLU A 94 7.78 -23.94 11.18
C GLU A 94 8.76 -24.29 12.32
N ASP A 95 10.06 -24.26 12.04
CA ASP A 95 11.13 -24.52 13.01
C ASP A 95 11.51 -23.28 13.85
N GLY A 96 10.78 -22.17 13.69
CA GLY A 96 11.04 -20.90 14.38
C GLY A 96 12.15 -20.04 13.77
N GLU A 97 12.83 -20.53 12.74
CA GLU A 97 13.85 -19.80 11.98
C GLU A 97 13.26 -18.60 11.22
N ALA A 98 14.07 -17.54 11.09
CA ALA A 98 13.68 -16.35 10.34
C ALA A 98 13.92 -16.56 8.84
N ILE A 99 12.84 -16.62 8.06
CA ILE A 99 12.88 -16.79 6.60
C ILE A 99 12.64 -15.42 5.95
N PRO A 100 13.62 -14.85 5.22
CA PRO A 100 13.44 -13.58 4.52
C PRO A 100 12.22 -13.61 3.58
N LEU A 101 11.45 -12.52 3.54
CA LEU A 101 10.35 -12.42 2.57
C LEU A 101 10.90 -12.35 1.14
N THR A 102 10.24 -13.04 0.22
CA THR A 102 10.48 -12.97 -1.22
C THR A 102 9.27 -12.36 -1.94
N LEU A 103 9.36 -12.19 -3.26
CA LEU A 103 8.23 -11.73 -4.07
C LEU A 103 7.00 -12.65 -3.99
N ASP A 104 7.20 -13.94 -3.71
CA ASP A 104 6.09 -14.90 -3.55
C ASP A 104 5.25 -14.60 -2.30
N ASP A 105 5.84 -13.93 -1.29
CA ASP A 105 5.15 -13.52 -0.07
C ASP A 105 4.37 -12.20 -0.25
N ALA A 106 4.47 -11.53 -1.41
CA ALA A 106 3.98 -10.17 -1.59
C ALA A 106 2.45 -10.06 -1.50
N GLU A 107 1.70 -11.04 -1.99
CA GLU A 107 0.24 -11.06 -1.89
C GLU A 107 -0.20 -11.22 -0.42
N ALA A 108 0.39 -12.18 0.30
CA ALA A 108 0.12 -12.40 1.71
C ALA A 108 0.50 -11.17 2.55
N PHE A 109 1.62 -10.50 2.22
CA PHE A 109 2.04 -9.26 2.86
C PHE A 109 1.00 -8.14 2.69
N LEU A 110 0.46 -7.95 1.49
CA LEU A 110 -0.56 -6.93 1.23
C LEU A 110 -1.88 -7.22 1.97
N ASP A 111 -2.20 -8.50 2.18
CA ASP A 111 -3.40 -8.94 2.90
C ASP A 111 -3.28 -8.75 4.43
N LEU A 112 -2.06 -8.66 4.98
CA LEU A 112 -1.84 -8.35 6.41
C LEU A 112 -2.42 -7.00 6.82
N ASN A 113 -2.54 -6.07 5.88
CA ASN A 113 -3.08 -4.74 6.13
C ASN A 113 -4.23 -4.44 5.18
N VAL A 114 -5.45 -4.68 5.68
CA VAL A 114 -6.66 -4.32 4.94
C VAL A 114 -6.69 -2.83 4.67
N ALA A 115 -7.04 -2.46 3.43
CA ALA A 115 -7.16 -1.07 3.00
C ALA A 115 -7.83 -0.20 4.08
N SER A 116 -7.10 0.82 4.53
CA SER A 116 -7.64 1.87 5.39
C SER A 116 -8.65 2.62 4.57
N VAL A 117 -9.93 2.42 4.86
CA VAL A 117 -10.97 3.29 4.35
C VAL A 117 -11.13 4.48 5.31
N GLU A 118 -10.06 5.06 5.86
CA GLU A 118 -10.17 6.42 6.45
C GLU A 118 -10.15 7.53 5.38
N HIS A 119 -10.64 7.16 4.19
CA HIS A 119 -11.40 8.00 3.26
C HIS A 119 -12.85 7.47 3.06
N GLY A 120 -13.41 6.77 4.05
CA GLY A 120 -14.75 6.23 4.00
C GLY A 120 -15.23 5.67 5.34
N ALA A 121 -16.16 6.42 5.94
CA ALA A 121 -17.02 6.22 7.10
C ALA A 121 -17.61 4.82 7.43
N TRP A 122 -17.10 3.71 6.89
CA TRP A 122 -17.77 2.41 6.78
C TRP A 122 -17.35 1.39 7.85
N ARG A 123 -16.64 1.83 8.89
CA ARG A 123 -16.33 1.06 10.11
C ARG A 123 -16.94 1.67 11.38
N ALA A 124 -18.01 2.48 11.28
CA ALA A 124 -18.77 2.81 12.48
C ALA A 124 -19.11 1.49 13.21
N PRO A 125 -18.70 1.32 14.48
CA PRO A 125 -18.97 0.10 15.23
C PRO A 125 -20.46 -0.24 15.13
N LYS A 126 -20.84 -1.52 15.08
CA LYS A 126 -22.26 -1.87 15.17
C LYS A 126 -22.74 -1.54 16.58
N ARG A 127 -23.95 -0.98 16.68
CA ARG A 127 -24.56 -0.67 17.98
C ARG A 127 -24.69 -1.95 18.80
N ASN A 128 -24.24 -1.90 20.04
CA ASN A 128 -24.38 -3.04 20.95
C ASN A 128 -25.82 -3.08 21.49
N GLU A 129 -26.30 -4.27 21.83
CA GLU A 129 -27.62 -4.43 22.43
C GLU A 129 -27.64 -3.77 23.81
N GLY A 130 -28.59 -2.86 24.04
CA GLY A 130 -28.68 -2.06 25.28
C GLY A 130 -27.81 -0.79 25.32
N GLU A 131 -27.02 -0.51 24.29
CA GLU A 131 -26.21 0.72 24.21
C GLU A 131 -27.10 1.93 23.95
N THR A 132 -26.91 3.00 24.72
CA THR A 132 -27.61 4.28 24.52
C THR A 132 -27.12 5.02 23.27
N ASP A 133 -27.91 5.97 22.77
CA ASP A 133 -27.54 6.78 21.59
C ASP A 133 -26.25 7.57 21.83
N GLU A 134 -26.01 7.98 23.08
CA GLU A 134 -24.88 8.81 23.47
C GLU A 134 -23.58 7.99 23.60
N GLU A 135 -23.66 6.79 24.18
CA GLU A 135 -22.54 5.83 24.23
C GLU A 135 -22.11 5.39 22.83
N TYR A 136 -23.08 5.12 21.96
CA TYR A 136 -22.82 4.79 20.56
C TYR A 136 -22.08 5.91 19.83
N ARG A 137 -22.53 7.16 20.01
CA ARG A 137 -21.89 8.34 19.40
C ARG A 137 -20.46 8.53 19.89
N GLN A 138 -20.23 8.45 21.20
CA GLN A 138 -18.88 8.57 21.76
C GLN A 138 -17.93 7.49 21.24
N ARG A 139 -18.41 6.25 21.08
CA ARG A 139 -17.60 5.14 20.55
C ARG A 139 -17.30 5.29 19.06
N VAL A 140 -18.28 5.74 18.28
CA VAL A 140 -18.08 6.09 16.86
C VAL A 140 -17.09 7.24 16.73
N ASP A 141 -17.19 8.27 17.59
CA ASP A 141 -16.27 9.41 17.57
C ASP A 141 -14.87 9.02 18.04
N GLN A 142 -14.73 8.12 19.02
CA GLN A 142 -13.45 7.52 19.39
C GLN A 142 -12.85 6.70 18.25
N ASP A 143 -13.63 5.84 17.58
CA ASP A 143 -13.14 5.04 16.44
C ASP A 143 -12.77 5.92 15.24
N ARG A 144 -13.49 7.03 15.02
CA ARG A 144 -13.17 8.08 14.03
C ARG A 144 -11.98 8.95 14.42
N ALA A 145 -11.67 9.05 15.71
CA ALA A 145 -10.50 9.76 16.21
C ALA A 145 -9.23 8.88 16.19
N VAL A 146 -9.37 7.56 16.06
CA VAL A 146 -8.24 6.64 15.81
C VAL A 146 -7.82 6.81 14.36
N TRP A 147 -6.90 7.74 14.12
CA TRP A 147 -6.27 7.94 12.82
C TRP A 147 -5.75 6.60 12.26
N ARG A 148 -6.28 6.20 11.11
CA ARG A 148 -5.87 5.05 10.31
C ARG A 148 -5.22 5.59 9.04
N GLY A 149 -3.91 5.77 9.10
CA GLY A 149 -3.06 6.16 7.97
C GLY A 149 -3.20 5.23 6.75
N ALA A 150 -2.40 5.48 5.71
CA ALA A 150 -2.45 4.68 4.49
C ALA A 150 -2.17 3.19 4.76
N SER A 151 -2.95 2.30 4.14
CA SER A 151 -2.62 0.86 4.14
C SER A 151 -1.31 0.60 3.41
N PHE A 152 -0.70 -0.59 3.57
CA PHE A 152 0.53 -0.93 2.85
C PHE A 152 0.36 -0.83 1.33
N ALA A 153 -0.77 -1.31 0.80
CA ALA A 153 -1.09 -1.17 -0.62
C ALA A 153 -1.13 0.31 -1.07
N GLN A 154 -1.72 1.19 -0.25
CA GLN A 154 -1.76 2.63 -0.53
C GLN A 154 -0.38 3.28 -0.42
N GLN A 155 0.40 2.97 0.62
CA GLN A 155 1.77 3.47 0.77
C GLN A 155 2.64 3.13 -0.46
N ILE A 156 2.49 1.92 -1.00
CA ILE A 156 3.21 1.46 -2.20
C ILE A 156 2.75 2.22 -3.45
N LEU A 157 1.44 2.37 -3.65
CA LEU A 157 0.88 3.10 -4.79
C LEU A 157 1.25 4.59 -4.76
N ASP A 158 1.22 5.20 -3.58
CA ASP A 158 1.60 6.61 -3.39
C ASP A 158 3.09 6.81 -3.67
N ALA A 159 3.96 5.95 -3.11
CA ALA A 159 5.41 6.00 -3.37
C ALA A 159 5.73 5.84 -4.87
N SER A 160 5.07 4.89 -5.54
CA SER A 160 5.24 4.67 -6.98
C SER A 160 4.85 5.89 -7.83
N ARG A 161 3.79 6.60 -7.43
CA ARG A 161 3.29 7.81 -8.10
C ARG A 161 4.15 9.04 -7.81
N GLU A 162 4.61 9.19 -6.57
CA GLU A 162 5.50 10.29 -6.17
C GLU A 162 6.80 10.24 -6.96
N GLU A 163 7.37 9.06 -7.18
CA GLU A 163 8.57 8.89 -8.00
C GLU A 163 8.32 9.32 -9.45
N SER A 164 7.20 8.91 -10.04
CA SER A 164 6.82 9.36 -11.38
C SER A 164 6.65 10.89 -11.48
N ARG A 165 6.10 11.54 -10.45
CA ARG A 165 5.97 13.00 -10.39
C ARG A 165 7.31 13.71 -10.19
N PHE A 166 8.23 13.09 -9.45
CA PHE A 166 9.59 13.61 -9.27
C PHE A 166 10.37 13.56 -10.60
N LEU A 167 10.18 12.50 -11.38
CA LEU A 167 10.78 12.35 -12.71
C LEU A 167 10.18 13.30 -13.78
N ASP A 168 8.91 13.70 -13.63
CA ASP A 168 8.23 14.63 -14.56
C ASP A 168 8.53 16.12 -14.29
N ARG A 169 9.18 16.48 -13.18
CA ARG A 169 9.58 17.88 -12.95
C ARG A 169 10.75 18.24 -13.85
N PRO A 170 10.65 19.31 -14.68
CA PRO A 170 11.83 19.84 -15.35
C PRO A 170 12.81 20.27 -14.27
N ARG A 171 14.01 19.69 -14.26
CA ARG A 171 15.09 20.18 -13.41
C ARG A 171 15.42 21.58 -13.91
N GLY A 172 14.89 22.59 -13.22
CA GLY A 172 15.18 23.98 -13.50
C GLY A 172 16.68 24.20 -13.36
N ASN A 173 17.30 24.65 -14.44
CA ASN A 173 18.58 25.37 -14.42
C ASN A 173 18.38 26.72 -13.74
#